data_AF-A0A3M1DTZ5-F1
#
_entry.id   AF-A0A3M1DTZ5-F1
#
_cell.length_a   1.000
_cell.length_b   1.000
_cell.length_c   1.000
_cell.angle_alpha   90.00
_cell.angle_beta   90.00
_cell.angle_gamma   90.00
#
_symmetry.space_group_name_H-M   'P 1'
#
loop_
_entity.id
_entity.type
_entity.pdbx_description
1 polymer ?
#
loop_
_entity_poly.entity_id
_entity_poly.type
_entity_poly.pdbx_seq_one_letter_code
_entity_poly.pdbx_strand_id
1 'polypeptide(L)'
;FGGLLNEHRHWTHPVIHETLVDLLMIQQRIHRGIFAVMDGTFAGDGPGPRCMIPHVKNVLLASRDQVAIDAVAARLMGFDPLRDVKCIRLAHELGLGCGDPQEIRIVGDEEAATENWHFVGPYRRMTFAARMQHLIYWGWLKRFLEWSLKTWLAPWAYIASVVYHDTFWYPLFGRKRVREALRSPWGRLFRNFESVEATESGYPDVGPAGGGFVRGLGASLALSLRILWTCLREAPEALFRGKRRCPASTPPRP
;
A
#
# COMPACT_ATOMS: atom_id res chain seq x y z
N PHE A 1 -3.08 -8.16 3.38
CA PHE A 1 -3.90 -8.16 2.13
C PHE A 1 -3.13 -8.71 0.92
N GLY A 2 -2.11 -8.01 0.39
CA GLY A 2 -1.46 -8.40 -0.88
C GLY A 2 -0.61 -9.69 -0.87
N GLY A 3 -0.18 -10.18 0.30
CA GLY A 3 0.56 -11.44 0.44
C GLY A 3 -0.30 -12.67 0.76
N LEU A 4 -1.58 -12.48 1.10
CA LEU A 4 -2.51 -13.57 1.42
C LEU A 4 -3.45 -13.89 0.26
N LEU A 5 -3.83 -12.87 -0.53
CA LEU A 5 -4.68 -13.01 -1.71
C LEU A 5 -3.85 -12.76 -2.98
N ASN A 6 -3.33 -13.84 -3.55
CA ASN A 6 -2.52 -13.79 -4.78
C ASN A 6 -3.38 -13.66 -6.04
N GLU A 7 -4.51 -14.35 -6.07
CA GLU A 7 -5.43 -14.39 -7.21
C GLU A 7 -6.66 -13.51 -6.96
N HIS A 8 -7.22 -12.92 -8.03
CA HIS A 8 -8.48 -12.17 -8.01
C HIS A 8 -8.65 -11.09 -6.91
N ARG A 9 -7.57 -10.64 -6.25
CA ARG A 9 -7.61 -9.69 -5.11
C ARG A 9 -8.43 -8.42 -5.38
N HIS A 10 -8.47 -7.96 -6.63
CA HIS A 10 -9.19 -6.77 -7.04
C HIS A 10 -10.71 -6.88 -6.81
N TRP A 11 -11.25 -8.10 -6.71
CA TRP A 11 -12.66 -8.38 -6.46
C TRP A 11 -13.03 -8.08 -5.00
N THR A 12 -12.05 -8.13 -4.10
CA THR A 12 -12.23 -7.89 -2.68
C THR A 12 -12.06 -6.42 -2.28
N HIS A 13 -11.56 -5.56 -3.18
CA HIS A 13 -11.43 -4.12 -2.88
C HIS A 13 -12.75 -3.45 -2.43
N PRO A 14 -13.93 -3.73 -3.02
CA PRO A 14 -15.20 -3.12 -2.57
C PRO A 14 -15.68 -3.59 -1.19
N VAL A 15 -15.12 -4.69 -0.67
CA VAL A 15 -15.49 -5.31 0.61
C VAL A 15 -14.22 -5.62 1.41
N ILE A 16 -13.23 -4.73 1.31
CA ILE A 16 -11.89 -4.98 1.82
C ILE A 16 -11.89 -5.11 3.34
N HIS A 17 -12.75 -4.36 4.03
CA HIS A 17 -12.83 -4.40 5.48
C HIS A 17 -13.33 -5.76 5.98
N GLU A 18 -14.41 -6.25 5.39
CA GLU A 18 -14.98 -7.57 5.67
C GLU A 18 -13.97 -8.66 5.32
N THR A 19 -13.33 -8.56 4.15
CA THR A 19 -12.31 -9.52 3.71
C THR A 19 -11.14 -9.60 4.69
N LEU A 20 -10.67 -8.46 5.22
CA LEU A 20 -9.59 -8.44 6.21
C LEU A 20 -9.98 -9.15 7.52
N VAL A 21 -11.22 -8.94 7.96
CA VAL A 21 -11.74 -9.60 9.16
C VAL A 21 -11.91 -11.11 8.94
N ASP A 22 -12.42 -11.53 7.78
CA ASP A 22 -12.53 -12.95 7.44
C ASP A 22 -11.14 -13.63 7.42
N LEU A 23 -10.14 -12.95 6.85
CA LEU A 23 -8.76 -13.45 6.85
C LEU A 23 -8.18 -13.54 8.27
N LEU A 24 -8.46 -12.56 9.13
CA LEU A 24 -8.06 -12.59 10.55
C LEU A 24 -8.71 -13.78 11.27
N MET A 25 -10.00 -14.01 11.08
CA MET A 25 -10.73 -15.15 11.66
C MET A 25 -10.11 -16.48 11.24
N ILE A 26 -9.84 -16.65 9.94
CA ILE A 26 -9.20 -17.86 9.41
C ILE A 26 -7.80 -18.02 10.01
N GLN A 27 -7.01 -16.95 10.03
CA GLN A 27 -5.67 -16.97 10.58
C GLN A 27 -5.67 -17.40 12.05
N GLN A 28 -6.53 -16.85 12.91
CA GLN A 28 -6.57 -17.22 14.32
C GLN A 28 -7.00 -18.67 14.56
N ARG A 29 -7.82 -19.24 13.66
CA ARG A 29 -8.19 -20.66 13.71
C ARG A 29 -7.02 -21.58 13.36
N ILE A 30 -6.22 -21.23 12.36
CA ILE A 30 -5.13 -22.07 11.85
C ILE A 30 -3.84 -21.87 12.66
N HIS A 31 -3.51 -20.62 12.99
CA HIS A 31 -2.28 -20.23 13.67
C HIS A 31 -2.62 -19.49 14.95
N ARG A 32 -2.52 -20.16 16.09
CA ARG A 32 -2.67 -19.53 17.41
C ARG A 32 -1.34 -18.91 17.84
N GLY A 33 -1.41 -17.75 18.51
CA GLY A 33 -0.23 -17.12 19.13
C GLY A 33 0.69 -16.37 18.15
N ILE A 34 0.15 -15.72 17.12
CA ILE A 34 0.95 -14.82 16.28
C ILE A 34 1.25 -13.54 17.04
N PHE A 35 2.52 -13.15 17.04
CA PHE A 35 2.97 -11.84 17.51
C PHE A 35 3.16 -10.91 16.31
N ALA A 36 2.44 -9.80 16.30
CA ALA A 36 2.47 -8.81 15.23
C ALA A 36 3.48 -7.70 15.56
N VAL A 37 4.27 -7.32 14.56
CA VAL A 37 5.19 -6.17 14.62
C VAL A 37 4.91 -5.29 13.41
N MET A 38 4.77 -3.99 13.65
CA MET A 38 4.51 -2.98 12.62
C MET A 38 5.61 -1.92 12.68
N ASP A 39 6.23 -1.70 11.52
CA ASP A 39 7.22 -0.65 11.33
C ASP A 39 6.52 0.71 11.12
N GLY A 40 6.89 1.69 11.95
CA GLY A 40 6.51 3.10 11.84
C GLY A 40 7.73 4.02 11.71
N THR A 41 8.86 3.53 11.18
CA THR A 41 10.01 4.38 10.83
C THR A 41 9.59 5.52 9.88
N PHE A 42 8.86 5.16 8.81
CA PHE A 42 8.09 6.07 7.98
C PHE A 42 6.60 5.78 8.07
N ALA A 43 5.81 6.83 8.29
CA ALA A 43 4.36 6.80 8.19
C ALA A 43 3.90 7.70 7.03
N GLY A 44 2.91 7.25 6.25
CA GLY A 44 2.42 7.97 5.08
C GLY A 44 1.09 8.67 5.34
N ASP A 45 1.00 9.97 5.08
CA ASP A 45 -0.26 10.72 5.07
C ASP A 45 -0.78 10.93 3.64
N GLY A 46 -2.09 11.07 3.47
CA GLY A 46 -2.74 11.34 2.18
C GLY A 46 -2.98 10.08 1.33
N PRO A 47 -3.15 10.23 0.00
CA PRO A 47 -3.51 9.13 -0.88
C PRO A 47 -2.32 8.19 -1.15
N GLY A 48 -2.09 7.24 -0.26
CA GLY A 48 -1.13 6.15 -0.42
C GLY A 48 -1.57 5.04 -1.38
N PRO A 49 -0.70 4.06 -1.68
CA PRO A 49 0.70 3.98 -1.26
C PRO A 49 1.65 4.84 -2.14
N ARG A 50 1.26 5.17 -3.38
CA ARG A 50 2.14 5.87 -4.33
C ARG A 50 2.23 7.38 -4.12
N CYS A 51 1.11 8.00 -3.73
CA CYS A 51 0.99 9.45 -3.66
C CYS A 51 0.93 10.00 -2.22
N MET A 52 1.43 9.22 -1.25
CA MET A 52 1.51 9.63 0.15
C MET A 52 2.54 10.74 0.38
N ILE A 53 2.45 11.39 1.53
CA ILE A 53 3.43 12.30 2.08
C ILE A 53 4.14 11.52 3.19
N PRO A 54 5.42 11.16 3.01
CA PRO A 54 6.15 10.39 4.02
C PRO A 54 6.53 11.29 5.20
N HIS A 55 6.30 10.80 6.40
CA HIS A 55 6.70 11.40 7.67
C HIS A 55 7.59 10.43 8.43
N VAL A 56 8.70 10.90 8.98
CA VAL A 56 9.53 10.09 9.88
C VAL A 56 8.88 10.12 11.27
N LYS A 57 8.62 8.95 11.82
CA LYS A 57 7.99 8.80 13.15
C LYS A 57 8.84 8.00 14.13
N ASN A 58 9.71 7.12 13.62
CA ASN A 58 10.65 6.34 14.46
C ASN A 58 9.97 5.48 15.53
N VAL A 59 8.75 5.03 15.28
CA VAL A 59 8.03 4.14 16.20
C VAL A 59 8.03 2.72 15.66
N LEU A 60 8.08 1.75 16.56
CA LEU A 60 7.84 0.35 16.25
C LEU A 60 6.72 -0.12 17.17
N LEU A 61 5.64 -0.62 16.58
CA LEU A 61 4.52 -1.17 17.33
C LEU A 61 4.67 -2.68 17.36
N ALA A 62 4.36 -3.28 18.51
CA ALA A 62 4.41 -4.72 18.68
C ALA A 62 3.26 -5.16 19.59
N SER A 63 2.55 -6.20 19.20
CA SER A 63 1.38 -6.68 19.94
C SER A 63 1.13 -8.16 19.69
N ARG A 64 0.64 -8.85 20.72
CA ARG A 64 0.05 -10.17 20.61
C ARG A 64 -1.39 -10.16 20.07
N ASP A 65 -2.01 -8.99 20.05
CA ASP A 65 -3.36 -8.75 19.51
C ASP A 65 -3.24 -7.92 18.22
N GLN A 66 -3.65 -8.53 17.12
CA GLN A 66 -3.56 -7.95 15.77
C GLN A 66 -4.58 -6.82 15.54
N VAL A 67 -5.69 -6.80 16.27
CA VAL A 67 -6.65 -5.68 16.20
C VAL A 67 -6.12 -4.50 17.00
N ALA A 68 -5.51 -4.77 18.16
CA ALA A 68 -4.99 -3.74 19.04
C ALA A 68 -3.83 -2.95 18.41
N ILE A 69 -2.91 -3.62 17.70
CA ILE A 69 -1.80 -2.93 17.00
C ILE A 69 -2.31 -1.97 15.92
N ASP A 70 -3.32 -2.39 15.15
CA ASP A 70 -3.95 -1.56 14.12
C ASP A 70 -4.73 -0.40 14.76
N ALA A 71 -5.39 -0.62 15.90
CA ALA A 71 -6.09 0.42 16.64
C ALA A 71 -5.15 1.49 17.20
N VAL A 72 -4.02 1.09 17.78
CA VAL A 72 -2.99 2.03 18.24
C VAL A 72 -2.39 2.78 17.05
N ALA A 73 -2.08 2.10 15.94
CA ALA A 73 -1.58 2.76 14.73
C ALA A 73 -2.57 3.81 14.19
N ALA A 74 -3.86 3.48 14.12
CA ALA A 74 -4.91 4.39 13.70
C ALA A 74 -5.00 5.62 14.63
N ARG A 75 -4.98 5.40 15.95
CA ARG A 75 -4.96 6.47 16.96
C ARG A 75 -3.75 7.39 16.81
N LEU A 76 -2.54 6.83 16.66
CA LEU A 76 -1.31 7.61 16.46
C LEU A 76 -1.38 8.47 15.20
N MET A 77 -1.94 7.92 14.12
CA MET A 77 -2.19 8.69 12.89
C MET A 77 -3.27 9.78 13.07
N GLY A 78 -4.03 9.77 14.16
CA GLY A 78 -5.06 10.76 14.48
C GLY A 78 -6.48 10.36 14.03
N PHE A 79 -6.69 9.10 13.70
CA PHE A 79 -8.01 8.54 13.40
C PHE A 79 -8.64 7.91 14.64
N ASP A 80 -9.96 7.94 14.71
CA ASP A 80 -10.72 7.13 15.68
C ASP A 80 -10.80 5.69 15.16
N PRO A 81 -10.24 4.68 15.86
CA PRO A 81 -10.16 3.33 15.32
C PRO A 81 -11.52 2.67 15.10
N LEU A 82 -12.51 2.93 15.97
CA LEU A 82 -13.82 2.32 15.87
C LEU A 82 -14.72 3.08 14.90
N ARG A 83 -14.64 4.41 14.87
CA ARG A 83 -15.47 5.23 13.99
C ARG A 83 -14.93 5.30 12.56
N ASP A 84 -13.63 5.51 12.40
CA ASP A 84 -13.04 5.88 11.11
C ASP A 84 -12.44 4.66 10.36
N VAL A 85 -12.17 3.55 11.06
CA VAL A 85 -11.57 2.33 10.46
C VAL A 85 -12.49 1.11 10.61
N LYS A 86 -13.35 0.90 9.60
CA LYS A 86 -14.40 -0.14 9.62
C LYS A 86 -13.91 -1.55 9.97
N CYS A 87 -12.75 -1.98 9.49
CA CYS A 87 -12.25 -3.34 9.77
C CYS A 87 -11.85 -3.54 11.24
N ILE A 88 -11.30 -2.51 11.89
CA ILE A 88 -10.97 -2.55 13.32
C ILE A 88 -12.26 -2.70 14.12
N ARG A 89 -13.26 -1.87 13.82
CA ARG A 89 -14.58 -1.97 14.46
C ARG A 89 -15.20 -3.35 14.29
N LEU A 90 -15.27 -3.87 13.07
CA LEU A 90 -15.85 -5.19 12.80
C LEU A 90 -15.12 -6.32 13.56
N ALA A 91 -13.78 -6.29 13.59
CA ALA A 91 -13.00 -7.29 14.31
C ALA A 91 -13.22 -7.21 15.83
N HIS A 92 -13.34 -5.99 16.37
CA HIS A 92 -13.65 -5.75 17.77
C HIS A 92 -15.06 -6.22 18.15
N GLU A 93 -16.07 -5.85 17.37
CA GLU A 93 -17.47 -6.28 17.57
C GLU A 93 -17.62 -7.81 17.53
N LEU A 94 -16.77 -8.51 16.75
CA LEU A 94 -16.73 -9.98 16.67
C LEU A 94 -15.86 -10.65 17.75
N GLY A 95 -15.23 -9.87 18.64
CA GLY A 95 -14.38 -10.40 19.72
C GLY A 95 -13.08 -11.03 19.22
N LEU A 96 -12.59 -10.67 18.03
CA LEU A 96 -11.34 -11.19 17.48
C LEU A 96 -10.10 -10.48 18.03
N GLY A 97 -10.30 -9.34 18.69
CA GLY A 97 -9.26 -8.55 19.36
C GLY A 97 -9.84 -7.23 19.87
N CYS A 98 -9.01 -6.44 20.56
CA CYS A 98 -9.43 -5.17 21.13
C CYS A 98 -9.19 -4.02 20.14
N GLY A 99 -10.27 -3.33 19.74
CA GLY A 99 -10.20 -2.15 18.88
C GLY A 99 -10.32 -0.82 19.63
N ASP A 100 -10.71 -0.85 20.91
CA ASP A 100 -10.86 0.36 21.75
C ASP A 100 -9.51 0.74 22.39
N PRO A 101 -8.90 1.89 22.03
CA PRO A 101 -7.64 2.32 22.63
C PRO A 101 -7.66 2.54 24.14
N GLN A 102 -8.82 2.69 24.77
CA GLN A 102 -8.94 2.85 26.23
C GLN A 102 -8.77 1.52 26.96
N GLU A 103 -9.10 0.41 26.31
CA GLU A 103 -8.95 -0.95 26.85
C GLU A 103 -7.58 -1.57 26.50
N ILE A 104 -6.82 -0.95 25.61
CA ILE A 104 -5.49 -1.40 25.20
C ILE A 104 -4.45 -0.93 26.20
N ARG A 105 -3.81 -1.89 26.87
CA ARG A 105 -2.65 -1.63 27.74
C ARG A 105 -1.38 -1.44 26.92
N ILE A 106 -0.79 -0.25 26.99
CA ILE A 106 0.56 0.04 26.50
C ILE A 106 1.57 -0.43 27.54
N VAL A 107 2.61 -1.13 27.10
CA VAL A 107 3.69 -1.66 27.96
C VAL A 107 5.08 -1.17 27.57
N GLY A 108 5.17 -0.44 26.46
CA GLY A 108 6.40 0.14 25.93
C GLY A 108 6.48 1.63 26.23
N ASP A 109 6.88 2.40 25.23
CA ASP A 109 6.97 3.86 25.31
C ASP A 109 5.57 4.50 25.41
N GLU A 110 5.21 4.95 26.62
CA GLU A 110 3.94 5.62 26.88
C GLU A 110 3.88 7.03 26.27
N GLU A 111 5.00 7.75 26.24
CA GLU A 111 5.05 9.11 25.68
C GLU A 111 4.71 9.05 24.19
N ALA A 112 5.40 8.17 23.45
CA ALA A 112 5.12 7.94 22.04
C ALA A 112 3.67 7.47 21.80
N ALA A 113 3.11 6.63 22.69
CA ALA A 113 1.75 6.12 22.56
C ALA A 113 0.65 7.18 22.77
N THR A 114 0.96 8.30 23.44
CA THR A 114 0.02 9.41 23.62
C THR A 114 0.00 10.41 22.47
N GLU A 115 0.96 10.32 21.54
CA GLU A 115 1.02 11.23 20.41
C GLU A 115 -0.22 11.16 19.51
N ASN A 116 -0.49 12.26 18.83
CA ASN A 116 -1.43 12.33 17.73
C ASN A 116 -0.77 13.07 16.58
N TRP A 117 -0.55 12.38 15.46
CA TRP A 117 0.14 12.94 14.32
C TRP A 117 -0.74 13.81 13.43
N HIS A 118 -2.04 13.85 13.70
CA HIS A 118 -3.03 14.66 13.00
C HIS A 118 -2.98 14.48 11.48
N PHE A 119 -2.84 13.24 11.01
CA PHE A 119 -2.85 12.96 9.59
C PHE A 119 -4.19 13.34 8.98
N VAL A 120 -4.11 13.93 7.79
CA VAL A 120 -5.26 14.46 7.06
C VAL A 120 -6.05 13.32 6.40
N GLY A 121 -5.38 12.20 6.12
CA GLY A 121 -5.96 11.03 5.49
C GLY A 121 -6.19 11.19 3.99
N PRO A 122 -6.67 10.14 3.32
CA PRO A 122 -6.75 10.12 1.85
C PRO A 122 -7.84 11.06 1.31
N TYR A 123 -8.89 11.35 2.08
CA TYR A 123 -10.13 11.98 1.58
C TYR A 123 -10.12 13.51 1.53
N ARG A 124 -9.30 14.19 2.37
CA ARG A 124 -9.26 15.66 2.43
C ARG A 124 -8.35 16.30 1.38
N ARG A 125 -7.31 15.60 0.92
CA ARG A 125 -6.38 16.04 -0.16
C ARG A 125 -6.21 14.96 -1.22
N MET A 126 -7.31 14.52 -1.82
CA MET A 126 -7.26 13.53 -2.88
C MET A 126 -6.57 14.10 -4.13
N THR A 127 -5.51 13.45 -4.60
CA THR A 127 -4.95 13.70 -5.94
C THR A 127 -5.99 13.32 -7.00
N PHE A 128 -5.88 13.87 -8.22
CA PHE A 128 -6.84 13.56 -9.29
C PHE A 128 -7.00 12.05 -9.53
N ALA A 129 -5.90 11.28 -9.55
CA ALA A 129 -5.96 9.82 -9.65
C ALA A 129 -6.65 9.15 -8.45
N ALA A 130 -6.39 9.60 -7.23
CA ALA A 130 -7.08 9.06 -6.05
C ALA A 130 -8.58 9.37 -6.06
N ARG A 131 -8.97 10.58 -6.52
CA ARG A 131 -10.38 10.94 -6.74
C ARG A 131 -11.02 10.01 -7.76
N MET A 132 -10.36 9.81 -8.91
CA MET A 132 -10.87 8.95 -9.98
C MET A 132 -10.96 7.48 -9.53
N GLN A 133 -9.94 6.93 -8.87
CA GLN A 133 -10.01 5.57 -8.32
C GLN A 133 -11.14 5.43 -7.30
N HIS A 134 -11.31 6.38 -6.39
CA HIS A 134 -12.41 6.36 -5.44
C HIS A 134 -13.77 6.44 -6.14
N LEU A 135 -13.92 7.29 -7.16
CA LEU A 135 -15.13 7.38 -7.98
C LEU A 135 -15.43 6.08 -8.74
N ILE A 136 -14.40 5.37 -9.20
CA ILE A 136 -14.51 4.10 -9.93
C ILE A 136 -14.85 2.94 -8.99
N TYR A 137 -14.26 2.86 -7.80
CA TYR A 137 -14.47 1.73 -6.89
C TYR A 137 -15.64 1.93 -5.91
N TRP A 138 -15.88 3.17 -5.47
CA TRP A 138 -16.82 3.51 -4.39
C TRP A 138 -17.85 4.59 -4.79
N GLY A 139 -17.75 5.17 -6.00
CA GLY A 139 -18.66 6.20 -6.50
C GLY A 139 -19.57 5.72 -7.63
N TRP A 140 -20.30 6.66 -8.26
CA TRP A 140 -21.26 6.32 -9.32
C TRP A 140 -20.59 5.62 -10.50
N LEU A 141 -19.35 6.00 -10.86
CA LEU A 141 -18.66 5.46 -12.04
C LEU A 141 -18.46 3.94 -11.96
N LYS A 142 -18.52 3.34 -10.78
CA LYS A 142 -18.52 1.89 -10.58
C LYS A 142 -19.48 1.17 -11.53
N ARG A 143 -20.73 1.65 -11.63
CA ARG A 143 -21.78 1.03 -12.47
C ARG A 143 -21.50 1.10 -13.97
N PHE A 144 -20.76 2.09 -14.43
CA PHE A 144 -20.46 2.29 -15.87
C PHE A 144 -19.10 1.69 -16.28
N LEU A 145 -18.11 1.73 -15.38
CA LEU A 145 -16.74 1.27 -15.65
C LEU A 145 -16.46 -0.18 -15.21
N GLU A 146 -17.32 -0.81 -14.41
CA GLU A 146 -17.14 -2.24 -14.08
C GLU A 146 -17.08 -3.11 -15.34
N TRP A 147 -17.86 -2.76 -16.37
CA TRP A 147 -17.84 -3.44 -17.66
C TRP A 147 -16.52 -3.21 -18.40
N SER A 148 -16.01 -1.98 -18.50
CA SER A 148 -14.77 -1.71 -19.23
C SER A 148 -13.51 -2.25 -18.53
N LEU A 149 -13.48 -2.29 -17.19
CA LEU A 149 -12.38 -2.87 -16.40
C LEU A 149 -12.35 -4.40 -16.45
N LYS A 150 -13.46 -5.06 -16.83
CA LYS A 150 -13.58 -6.51 -17.01
C LYS A 150 -13.48 -6.94 -18.50
N THR A 151 -13.24 -6.01 -19.43
CA THR A 151 -13.24 -6.23 -20.89
C THR A 151 -11.92 -5.75 -21.53
N TRP A 152 -11.80 -5.80 -22.88
CA TRP A 152 -10.68 -5.39 -23.75
C TRP A 152 -10.00 -4.02 -23.44
N LEU A 153 -10.63 -3.18 -22.60
CA LEU A 153 -10.12 -1.86 -22.21
C LEU A 153 -9.28 -1.88 -20.92
N ALA A 154 -9.21 -3.00 -20.21
CA ALA A 154 -8.38 -3.14 -19.01
C ALA A 154 -6.88 -2.83 -19.23
N PRO A 155 -6.25 -3.26 -20.35
CA PRO A 155 -4.86 -2.88 -20.64
C PRO A 155 -4.67 -1.37 -20.80
N TRP A 156 -5.63 -0.68 -21.41
CA TRP A 156 -5.60 0.78 -21.62
C TRP A 156 -5.74 1.56 -20.32
N ALA A 157 -6.58 1.10 -19.39
CA ALA A 157 -6.68 1.70 -18.05
C ALA A 157 -5.38 1.56 -17.26
N TYR A 158 -4.68 0.43 -17.40
CA TYR A 158 -3.36 0.22 -16.80
C TYR A 158 -2.31 1.15 -17.41
N ILE A 159 -2.26 1.27 -18.74
CA ILE A 159 -1.38 2.21 -19.46
C ILE A 159 -1.61 3.65 -19.01
N ALA A 160 -2.86 4.09 -18.94
CA ALA A 160 -3.21 5.44 -18.49
C ALA A 160 -2.75 5.70 -17.04
N SER A 161 -2.87 4.69 -16.16
CA SER A 161 -2.38 4.77 -14.78
C SER A 161 -0.86 4.92 -14.72
N VAL A 162 -0.12 4.12 -15.48
CA VAL A 162 1.36 4.19 -15.56
C VAL A 162 1.80 5.55 -16.09
N VAL A 163 1.22 6.03 -17.19
CA VAL A 163 1.55 7.35 -17.76
C VAL A 163 1.25 8.47 -16.75
N TYR A 164 0.10 8.43 -16.09
CA TYR A 164 -0.24 9.45 -15.09
C TYR A 164 0.72 9.44 -13.90
N HIS A 165 0.97 8.27 -13.29
CA HIS A 165 1.80 8.20 -12.08
C HIS A 165 3.28 8.41 -12.37
N ASP A 166 3.81 7.77 -13.41
CA ASP A 166 5.26 7.69 -13.63
C ASP A 166 5.77 8.83 -14.52
N THR A 167 4.96 9.32 -15.46
CA THR A 167 5.37 10.37 -16.41
C THR A 167 4.89 11.77 -15.99
N PHE A 168 3.76 11.88 -15.31
CA PHE A 168 3.22 13.18 -14.89
C PHE A 168 3.41 13.44 -13.39
N TRP A 169 2.82 12.60 -12.54
CA TRP A 169 2.76 12.87 -11.10
C TRP A 169 4.12 12.76 -10.41
N TYR A 170 4.88 11.71 -10.70
CA TYR A 170 6.18 11.50 -10.06
C TYR A 170 7.18 12.61 -10.39
N PRO A 171 7.39 13.00 -11.66
CA PRO A 171 8.29 14.11 -12.00
C PRO A 171 7.93 15.44 -11.34
N LEU A 172 6.63 15.77 -11.31
CA LEU A 172 6.15 17.07 -10.86
C LEU A 172 6.01 17.18 -9.33
N PHE A 173 5.45 16.16 -8.69
CA PHE A 173 5.11 16.19 -7.26
C PHE A 173 5.88 15.15 -6.45
N GLY A 174 5.96 13.91 -6.96
CA GLY A 174 6.60 12.80 -6.25
C GLY A 174 8.10 13.02 -6.02
N ARG A 175 8.80 13.60 -6.99
CA ARG A 175 10.25 13.80 -6.98
C ARG A 175 10.72 14.63 -5.78
N LYS A 176 9.97 15.67 -5.44
CA LYS A 176 10.24 16.53 -4.28
C LYS A 176 10.09 15.73 -2.98
N ARG A 177 8.98 15.01 -2.83
CA ARG A 177 8.68 14.20 -1.64
C ARG A 177 9.68 13.08 -1.43
N VAL A 178 10.06 12.37 -2.50
CA VAL A 178 11.10 11.33 -2.42
C VAL A 178 12.45 11.93 -2.05
N ARG A 179 12.81 13.09 -2.60
CA ARG A 179 14.07 13.76 -2.24
C ARG A 179 14.08 14.20 -0.78
N GLU A 180 12.97 14.69 -0.25
CA GLU A 180 12.82 15.04 1.17
C GLU A 180 12.94 13.79 2.06
N ALA A 181 12.25 12.69 1.71
CA ALA A 181 12.38 11.42 2.43
C ALA A 181 13.82 10.88 2.41
N LEU A 182 14.53 10.97 1.27
CA LEU A 182 15.93 10.54 1.15
C LEU A 182 16.93 11.41 1.91
N ARG A 183 16.53 12.63 2.33
CA ARG A 183 17.36 13.51 3.18
C ARG A 183 17.16 13.25 4.68
N SER A 184 16.11 12.52 5.04
CA SER A 184 15.83 12.17 6.43
C SER A 184 16.92 11.27 7.05
N PRO A 185 16.96 11.10 8.39
CA PRO A 185 17.89 10.17 9.03
C PRO A 185 17.86 8.77 8.43
N TRP A 186 16.67 8.20 8.21
CA TRP A 186 16.53 6.90 7.54
C TRP A 186 17.04 6.92 6.10
N GLY A 187 16.73 7.97 5.34
CA GLY A 187 17.22 8.11 3.96
C GLY A 187 18.74 8.17 3.86
N ARG A 188 19.41 8.76 4.86
CA ARG A 188 20.87 8.79 4.98
C ARG A 188 21.42 7.45 5.46
N LEU A 189 20.81 6.87 6.49
CA LEU A 189 21.19 5.57 7.04
C LEU A 189 21.18 4.49 5.96
N PHE A 190 20.09 4.36 5.19
CA PHE A 190 20.01 3.36 4.11
C PHE A 190 21.07 3.54 3.03
N ARG A 191 21.55 4.76 2.79
CA ARG A 191 22.62 5.02 1.81
C ARG A 191 23.99 4.68 2.34
N ASN A 192 24.21 4.97 3.61
CA ASN A 192 25.50 4.80 4.27
C ASN A 192 25.51 3.48 5.07
N PHE A 193 24.55 2.57 4.85
CA PHE A 193 24.34 1.38 5.68
C PHE A 193 25.56 0.47 5.73
N GLU A 194 26.37 0.46 4.68
CA GLU A 194 27.61 -0.32 4.60
C GLU A 194 28.78 0.31 5.38
N SER A 195 28.73 1.61 5.68
CA SER A 195 29.83 2.35 6.29
C SER A 195 29.54 2.91 7.68
N VAL A 196 28.27 2.96 8.09
CA VAL A 196 27.87 3.41 9.43
C VAL A 196 27.98 2.28 10.45
N GLU A 197 28.53 2.58 11.62
CA GLU A 197 28.67 1.61 12.71
C GLU A 197 27.46 1.70 13.65
N ALA A 198 26.94 0.53 14.01
CA ALA A 198 25.88 0.41 15.00
C ALA A 198 26.47 0.41 16.42
N THR A 199 25.79 1.08 17.32
CA THR A 199 26.03 1.06 18.77
C THR A 199 24.90 0.30 19.47
N GLU A 200 25.01 0.05 20.77
CA GLU A 200 23.94 -0.56 21.57
C GLU A 200 22.62 0.25 21.52
N SER A 201 22.73 1.58 21.33
CA SER A 201 21.58 2.49 21.16
C SER A 201 21.14 2.69 19.70
N GLY A 202 21.65 1.92 18.75
CA GLY A 202 21.35 2.05 17.32
C GLY A 202 22.41 2.86 16.55
N TYR A 203 21.99 3.72 15.61
CA TYR A 203 22.88 4.48 14.73
C TYR A 203 22.92 5.98 15.09
N PRO A 204 23.83 6.42 15.98
CA PRO A 204 23.91 7.81 16.41
C PRO A 204 24.38 8.76 15.30
N ASP A 205 25.26 8.27 14.42
CA ASP A 205 25.64 8.95 13.19
C ASP A 205 25.20 8.14 11.97
N VAL A 206 24.33 8.74 11.15
CA VAL A 206 23.78 8.14 9.92
C VAL A 206 24.56 8.57 8.66
N GLY A 207 25.69 9.25 8.85
CA GLY A 207 26.57 9.73 7.80
C GLY A 207 26.02 10.94 7.03
N PRO A 208 26.79 11.43 6.04
CA PRO A 208 26.45 12.63 5.31
C PRO A 208 25.22 12.45 4.43
N ALA A 209 24.54 13.55 4.13
CA ALA A 209 23.47 13.57 3.15
C ALA A 209 24.08 13.45 1.74
N GLY A 210 24.16 12.22 1.21
CA GLY A 210 24.68 11.99 -0.14
C GLY A 210 23.90 12.76 -1.21
N GLY A 211 24.58 13.15 -2.30
CA GLY A 211 23.95 13.75 -3.47
C GLY A 211 22.80 12.89 -3.97
N GLY A 212 21.62 13.49 -4.17
CA GLY A 212 20.40 12.72 -4.44
C GLY A 212 20.49 11.92 -5.74
N PHE A 213 20.53 10.58 -5.68
CA PHE A 213 20.30 9.75 -6.86
C PHE A 213 18.80 9.77 -7.21
N VAL A 214 18.33 10.92 -7.67
CA VAL A 214 17.00 11.05 -8.22
C VAL A 214 17.18 11.08 -9.72
N ARG A 215 16.88 9.96 -10.38
CA ARG A 215 16.96 9.80 -11.85
C ARG A 215 16.52 11.10 -12.53
N GLY A 216 17.34 11.57 -13.46
CA GLY A 216 17.01 12.75 -14.27
C GLY A 216 15.69 12.53 -15.01
N LEU A 217 14.99 13.61 -15.36
CA LEU A 217 13.69 13.55 -16.04
C LEU A 217 13.72 12.63 -17.27
N GLY A 218 14.78 12.74 -18.09
CA GLY A 218 14.96 11.86 -19.26
C GLY A 218 15.12 10.38 -18.92
N ALA A 219 15.86 10.06 -17.85
CA ALA A 219 16.03 8.68 -17.39
C ALA A 219 14.73 8.10 -16.81
N SER A 220 13.93 8.92 -16.12
CA SER A 220 12.61 8.52 -15.64
C SER A 220 11.64 8.30 -16.82
N LEU A 221 11.64 9.17 -17.83
CA LEU A 221 10.82 9.01 -19.03
C LEU A 221 11.20 7.76 -19.83
N ALA A 222 12.50 7.51 -20.03
CA ALA A 222 12.98 6.32 -20.72
C ALA A 222 12.58 5.03 -19.98
N LEU A 223 12.62 5.04 -18.64
CA LEU A 223 12.12 3.94 -17.82
C LEU A 223 10.61 3.76 -18.00
N SER A 224 9.83 4.84 -17.90
CA SER A 224 8.36 4.79 -18.08
C SER A 224 7.99 4.22 -19.45
N LEU A 225 8.69 4.64 -20.51
CA LEU A 225 8.51 4.10 -21.86
C LEU A 225 8.89 2.62 -21.96
N ARG A 226 9.98 2.20 -21.30
CA ARG A 226 10.39 0.79 -21.24
C ARG A 226 9.38 -0.07 -20.48
N ILE A 227 8.85 0.41 -19.35
CA ILE A 227 7.80 -0.27 -18.59
C ILE A 227 6.55 -0.37 -19.46
N LEU A 228 6.13 0.73 -20.08
CA LEU A 228 4.98 0.76 -20.98
C LEU A 228 5.13 -0.25 -22.14
N TRP A 229 6.30 -0.29 -22.78
CA TRP A 229 6.62 -1.27 -23.81
C TRP A 229 6.52 -2.71 -23.31
N THR A 230 7.09 -2.98 -22.12
CA THR A 230 7.05 -4.31 -21.50
C THR A 230 5.61 -4.72 -21.21
N CYS A 231 4.80 -3.81 -20.66
CA CYS A 231 3.39 -4.06 -20.37
C CYS A 231 2.55 -4.25 -21.63
N LEU A 232 2.84 -3.54 -22.72
CA LEU A 232 2.19 -3.77 -24.02
C LEU A 232 2.57 -5.13 -24.61
N ARG A 233 3.84 -5.54 -24.47
CA ARG A 233 4.34 -6.83 -24.97
C ARG A 233 3.79 -8.01 -24.17
N GLU A 234 3.67 -7.86 -22.86
CA GLU A 234 3.22 -8.91 -21.93
C GLU A 234 1.72 -8.83 -21.62
N ALA A 235 1.00 -7.85 -22.18
CA ALA A 235 -0.44 -7.79 -22.09
C ALA A 235 -1.05 -9.10 -22.61
N PRO A 236 -1.95 -9.75 -21.86
CA PRO A 236 -2.45 -11.10 -22.15
C PRO A 236 -3.06 -11.21 -23.56
N GLU A 237 -3.56 -10.12 -24.11
CA GLU A 237 -4.15 -10.08 -25.45
C GLU A 237 -3.15 -10.24 -26.60
N ALA A 238 -1.89 -9.84 -26.40
CA ALA A 238 -0.81 -10.12 -27.35
C ALA A 238 -0.44 -11.62 -27.34
N LEU A 239 -0.57 -12.27 -26.18
CA LEU A 239 -0.33 -13.72 -26.02
C LEU A 239 -1.46 -14.58 -26.62
N PHE A 240 -2.70 -14.08 -26.69
CA PHE A 240 -3.83 -14.79 -27.31
C PHE A 240 -3.81 -14.83 -28.85
N ARG A 241 -2.94 -14.05 -29.52
CA ARG A 241 -2.77 -14.15 -30.98
C ARG A 241 -1.85 -15.30 -31.44
N GLY A 242 -1.15 -15.98 -30.51
CA GLY A 242 -0.05 -16.87 -30.86
C GLY A 242 -0.32 -18.37 -30.86
N LYS A 243 -1.17 -18.92 -29.98
CA LYS A 243 -1.26 -20.38 -29.83
C LYS A 243 -2.65 -20.87 -29.40
N ARG A 244 -3.45 -21.30 -30.39
CA ARG A 244 -4.38 -22.46 -30.30
C ARG A 244 -4.85 -22.81 -31.72
N ARG A 245 -4.02 -23.50 -32.49
CA ARG A 245 -4.53 -24.48 -33.46
C ARG A 245 -4.70 -25.79 -32.69
N CYS A 246 -5.92 -26.11 -32.28
CA CYS A 246 -6.24 -27.48 -31.88
C CYS A 246 -6.04 -28.39 -33.11
N PRO A 247 -5.39 -29.57 -32.98
CA PRO A 247 -5.52 -30.59 -34.00
C PRO A 247 -6.99 -31.04 -34.04
N ALA A 248 -7.60 -31.00 -35.22
CA ALA A 248 -8.93 -31.55 -35.41
C ALA A 248 -8.88 -33.07 -35.16
N SER A 249 -9.58 -33.53 -34.12
CA SER A 249 -9.84 -34.96 -33.93
C SER A 249 -10.89 -35.41 -34.95
N THR A 250 -10.49 -36.29 -35.86
CA THR A 250 -11.36 -36.95 -36.83
C THR A 250 -12.40 -37.81 -36.10
N PRO A 251 -13.70 -37.74 -36.44
CA PRO A 251 -14.69 -38.65 -35.87
C PRO A 251 -14.51 -40.07 -36.46
N PRO A 252 -14.77 -41.14 -35.69
CA PRO A 252 -14.75 -42.49 -36.23
C PRO A 252 -15.88 -42.67 -37.25
N ARG A 253 -15.56 -43.34 -38.35
CA ARG A 253 -16.48 -43.76 -39.42
C ARG A 253 -17.36 -44.94 -38.93
N PRO A 254 -18.55 -45.12 -39.53
CA PRO A 254 -19.69 -45.82 -38.93
C PRO A 254 -19.45 -47.29 -38.62
#